data_AF-A0A936JTN2-F1
#
_entry.id   AF-A0A936JTN2-F1
#
_cell.length_a   1.000
_cell.length_b   1.000
_cell.length_c   1.000
_cell.angle_alpha   90.00
_cell.angle_beta   90.00
_cell.angle_gamma   90.00
#
_symmetry.space_group_name_H-M   'P 1'
#
loop_
_entity.id
_entity.type
_entity.pdbx_description
1 polymer ?
#
loop_
_entity_poly.entity_id
_entity_poly.type
_entity_poly.pdbx_seq_one_letter_code
_entity_poly.pdbx_strand_id
1 'polypeptide(L)'
;MKSIVTALLVVVAGSLLACGGAGGQQETETAAGQQASGGADMEAVCRDSFARQRTCTDDFIPALVDARIELDLPAGIAAEGQKEGGRDALITQAKAEWANDSEPAAVAAQCKDMAGKMPAEQKAEVSAEFSKCLASSDCKAHVECVMPITKKMLSMKK
;
A
#
# COMPACT_ATOMS: atom_id res chain seq x y z
N MET A 1 21.03 34.43 -13.16
CA MET A 1 20.29 35.60 -13.66
C MET A 1 18.83 35.42 -13.31
N LYS A 2 18.29 36.38 -12.53
CA LYS A 2 16.88 36.78 -12.31
C LYS A 2 15.88 35.68 -11.90
N SER A 3 15.58 35.55 -10.60
CA SER A 3 14.48 36.24 -9.85
C SER A 3 13.17 35.45 -10.00
N ILE A 4 12.34 35.19 -8.99
CA ILE A 4 11.79 36.12 -7.99
C ILE A 4 11.37 35.32 -6.73
N VAL A 5 11.79 35.80 -5.57
CA VAL A 5 11.27 35.47 -4.24
C VAL A 5 10.21 36.53 -3.90
N THR A 6 8.97 36.11 -3.63
CA THR A 6 7.89 36.94 -3.09
C THR A 6 7.20 36.09 -2.01
N ALA A 7 7.58 36.23 -0.74
CA ALA A 7 7.08 37.21 0.23
C ALA A 7 5.60 37.01 0.63
N LEU A 8 5.45 36.50 1.86
CA LEU A 8 4.41 36.72 2.88
C LEU A 8 3.02 37.24 2.45
N LEU A 9 1.97 36.56 2.93
CA LEU A 9 0.93 37.24 3.71
C LEU A 9 0.16 36.28 4.64
N VAL A 10 0.11 36.70 5.91
CA VAL A 10 -0.61 36.15 7.05
C VAL A 10 -2.09 36.49 6.95
N VAL A 11 -2.99 35.53 7.19
CA VAL A 11 -4.33 35.79 7.75
C VAL A 11 -4.66 34.74 8.80
N VAL A 12 -4.46 35.12 10.06
CA VAL A 12 -5.11 34.49 11.21
C VAL A 12 -6.46 35.19 11.37
N ALA A 13 -7.55 34.44 11.22
CA ALA A 13 -8.88 34.90 11.62
C ALA A 13 -9.63 33.72 12.23
N GLY A 14 -9.65 33.70 13.57
CA GLY A 14 -10.55 32.85 14.34
C GLY A 14 -11.99 33.32 14.18
N SER A 15 -12.92 32.38 14.22
CA SER A 15 -14.32 32.64 14.52
C SER A 15 -14.87 31.45 15.29
N LEU A 16 -15.05 31.69 16.58
CA LEU A 16 -15.87 30.90 17.48
C LEU A 16 -17.33 31.08 17.06
N LEU A 17 -18.03 29.98 16.78
CA LEU A 17 -19.49 29.92 16.84
C LEU A 17 -19.86 28.73 17.72
N ALA A 18 -20.05 29.04 19.00
CA ALA A 18 -20.77 28.23 19.96
C ALA A 18 -22.07 28.98 20.31
N CYS A 19 -23.20 28.40 19.93
CA CYS A 19 -24.58 28.57 20.42
C CYS A 19 -25.45 27.85 19.39
N GLY A 20 -26.31 26.87 19.70
CA GLY A 20 -27.12 26.69 20.90
C GLY A 20 -28.56 26.54 20.39
N GLY A 21 -29.11 25.33 20.44
CA GLY A 21 -30.46 25.03 19.98
C GLY A 21 -30.89 23.62 20.34
N ALA A 22 -31.47 23.50 21.53
CA ALA A 22 -32.07 22.27 22.06
C ALA A 22 -33.51 22.11 21.57
N GLY A 23 -33.97 20.86 21.40
CA GLY A 23 -35.40 20.55 21.35
C GLY A 23 -35.74 19.33 20.49
N GLY A 24 -35.74 18.14 21.12
CA GLY A 24 -36.25 16.92 20.49
C GLY A 24 -35.79 15.66 21.19
N GLN A 25 -36.32 15.40 22.40
CA GLN A 25 -36.29 14.06 22.98
C GLN A 25 -37.16 13.14 22.13
N GLN A 26 -36.57 12.05 21.63
CA GLN A 26 -37.30 10.80 21.46
C GLN A 26 -36.43 9.69 22.06
N GLU A 27 -36.94 9.12 23.15
CA GLU A 27 -36.37 8.01 23.89
C GLU A 27 -36.41 6.72 23.07
N THR A 28 -35.31 5.98 23.17
CA THR A 28 -35.20 4.52 23.20
C THR A 28 -35.54 3.71 21.95
N GLU A 29 -34.49 3.29 21.23
CA GLU A 29 -34.35 1.87 20.87
C GLU A 29 -32.88 1.45 20.95
N THR A 30 -32.63 0.46 21.81
CA THR A 30 -31.36 -0.24 21.97
C THR A 30 -31.21 -1.28 20.86
N ALA A 31 -30.07 -1.21 20.17
CA ALA A 31 -29.39 -2.29 19.46
C ALA A 31 -30.10 -2.99 18.28
N ALA A 32 -29.69 -2.61 17.07
CA ALA A 32 -29.33 -3.59 16.04
C ALA A 32 -28.04 -3.11 15.38
N GLY A 33 -27.00 -3.93 15.50
CA GLY A 33 -25.64 -3.58 15.14
C GLY A 33 -25.55 -2.96 13.75
N GLN A 34 -25.02 -1.75 13.71
CA GLN A 34 -24.11 -1.44 12.63
C GLN A 34 -22.99 -2.46 12.77
N GLN A 35 -23.14 -3.56 12.04
CA GLN A 35 -22.05 -4.47 11.76
C GLN A 35 -20.99 -3.56 11.15
N ALA A 36 -20.07 -3.06 11.99
CA ALA A 36 -18.71 -2.94 11.57
C ALA A 36 -18.40 -4.34 11.04
N SER A 37 -18.50 -4.49 9.73
CA SER A 37 -17.78 -5.52 9.02
C SER A 37 -16.32 -5.24 9.36
N GLY A 38 -15.88 -5.75 10.52
CA GLY A 38 -14.55 -5.54 11.11
C GLY A 38 -13.46 -6.28 10.33
N GLY A 39 -13.64 -6.40 9.03
CA GLY A 39 -12.59 -6.72 8.08
C GLY A 39 -12.05 -5.41 7.54
N ALA A 40 -10.74 -5.26 7.56
CA ALA A 40 -10.10 -4.12 6.92
C ALA A 40 -10.49 -4.09 5.44
N ASP A 41 -10.81 -2.90 4.92
CA ASP A 41 -11.10 -2.71 3.49
C ASP A 41 -9.86 -3.06 2.68
N MET A 42 -9.95 -4.12 1.85
CA MET A 42 -8.83 -4.61 1.05
C MET A 42 -8.24 -3.53 0.14
N GLU A 43 -9.07 -2.62 -0.39
CA GLU A 43 -8.56 -1.52 -1.23
C GLU A 43 -7.71 -0.56 -0.39
N ALA A 44 -8.18 -0.20 0.81
CA ALA A 44 -7.43 0.65 1.73
C ALA A 44 -6.13 -0.01 2.19
N VAL A 45 -6.18 -1.27 2.63
CA VAL A 45 -4.99 -2.04 3.06
C VAL A 45 -3.99 -2.17 1.92
N CYS A 46 -4.44 -2.41 0.70
CA CYS A 46 -3.59 -2.45 -0.48
C CYS A 46 -2.86 -1.10 -0.67
N ARG A 47 -3.59 0.03 -0.63
CA ARG A 47 -2.99 1.36 -0.78
C ARG A 47 -1.97 1.65 0.31
N ASP A 48 -2.28 1.34 1.56
CA ASP A 48 -1.38 1.54 2.69
C ASP A 48 -0.12 0.68 2.57
N SER A 49 -0.28 -0.56 2.12
CA SER A 49 0.83 -1.47 1.83
C SER A 49 1.76 -0.91 0.75
N PHE A 50 1.22 -0.40 -0.35
CA PHE A 50 2.03 0.25 -1.40
C PHE A 50 2.74 1.51 -0.90
N ALA A 51 2.06 2.35 -0.11
CA ALA A 51 2.67 3.54 0.49
C ALA A 51 3.84 3.17 1.42
N ARG A 52 3.68 2.08 2.19
CA ARG A 52 4.73 1.55 3.05
C ARG A 52 5.89 0.98 2.24
N GLN A 53 5.63 0.20 1.20
CA GLN A 53 6.63 -0.35 0.30
C GLN A 53 7.43 0.75 -0.42
N ARG A 54 6.80 1.87 -0.77
CA ARG A 54 7.48 3.05 -1.33
C ARG A 54 8.40 3.73 -0.32
N THR A 55 7.97 3.80 0.96
CA THR A 55 8.85 4.29 2.03
C THR A 55 10.05 3.36 2.26
N CYS A 56 9.85 2.06 2.05
CA CYS A 56 10.85 1.01 2.23
C CYS A 56 11.46 0.51 0.91
N THR A 57 11.50 1.34 -0.14
CA THR A 57 11.89 0.91 -1.50
C THR A 57 13.26 0.24 -1.56
N ASP A 58 14.22 0.71 -0.76
CA ASP A 58 15.58 0.17 -0.77
C ASP A 58 15.69 -1.24 -0.21
N ASP A 59 14.77 -1.65 0.67
CA ASP A 59 14.67 -3.03 1.17
C ASP A 59 13.70 -3.87 0.33
N PHE A 60 12.58 -3.26 -0.08
CA PHE A 60 11.49 -3.98 -0.73
C PHE A 60 11.82 -4.39 -2.18
N ILE A 61 12.40 -3.50 -2.99
CA ILE A 61 12.64 -3.81 -4.41
C ILE A 61 13.68 -4.93 -4.59
N PRO A 62 14.82 -4.95 -3.88
CA PRO A 62 15.72 -6.11 -3.92
C PRO A 62 15.03 -7.42 -3.56
N ALA A 63 14.24 -7.44 -2.48
CA ALA A 63 13.52 -8.64 -2.07
C ALA A 63 12.46 -9.09 -3.09
N LEU A 64 11.77 -8.13 -3.74
CA LEU A 64 10.82 -8.42 -4.82
C LEU A 64 11.50 -9.00 -6.06
N VAL A 65 12.67 -8.46 -6.45
CA VAL A 65 13.47 -9.01 -7.56
C VAL A 65 13.96 -10.41 -7.24
N ASP A 66 14.44 -10.66 -6.02
CA ASP A 66 14.86 -12.00 -5.58
C ASP A 66 13.71 -13.00 -5.65
N ALA A 67 12.52 -12.61 -5.19
CA ALA A 67 11.33 -13.44 -5.29
C ALA A 67 10.94 -13.74 -6.76
N ARG A 68 11.10 -12.78 -7.66
CA ARG A 68 10.82 -12.97 -9.09
C ARG A 68 11.84 -13.88 -9.77
N ILE A 69 13.12 -13.75 -9.43
CA ILE A 69 14.20 -14.65 -9.89
C ILE A 69 13.93 -16.08 -9.40
N GLU A 70 13.62 -16.26 -8.11
CA GLU A 70 13.33 -17.56 -7.51
C GLU A 70 12.14 -18.27 -8.17
N LEU A 71 11.11 -17.51 -8.54
CA LEU A 71 9.87 -18.04 -9.13
C LEU A 71 9.91 -18.12 -10.67
N ASP A 72 10.97 -17.61 -11.29
CA ASP A 72 11.11 -17.34 -12.72
C ASP A 72 9.91 -16.57 -13.31
N LEU A 73 9.62 -15.41 -12.73
CA LEU A 73 8.48 -14.56 -13.06
C LEU A 73 8.91 -13.12 -13.40
N PRO A 74 8.86 -12.69 -14.68
CA PRO A 74 8.45 -13.46 -15.86
C PRO A 74 9.43 -14.58 -16.22
N ALA A 75 9.00 -15.54 -17.05
CA ALA A 75 9.84 -16.66 -17.49
C ALA A 75 11.15 -16.16 -18.14
N GLY A 76 12.26 -16.77 -17.77
CA GLY A 76 13.62 -16.41 -18.20
C GLY A 76 14.33 -15.38 -17.31
N ILE A 77 13.65 -14.73 -16.36
CA ILE A 77 14.30 -13.79 -15.44
C ILE A 77 15.31 -14.48 -14.51
N ALA A 78 15.10 -15.77 -14.19
CA ALA A 78 16.05 -16.54 -13.39
C ALA A 78 17.41 -16.64 -14.09
N ALA A 79 17.41 -16.91 -15.39
CA ALA A 79 18.62 -16.98 -16.20
C ALA A 79 19.28 -15.60 -16.35
N GLU A 80 18.49 -14.52 -16.48
CA GLU A 80 19.02 -13.16 -16.49
C GLU A 80 19.72 -12.81 -15.16
N GLY A 81 19.08 -13.14 -14.04
CA GLY A 81 19.61 -12.89 -12.70
C GLY A 81 20.91 -13.63 -12.38
N GLN A 82 21.19 -14.74 -13.06
CA GLN A 82 22.41 -15.54 -12.89
C GLN A 82 23.62 -15.02 -13.69
N LYS A 83 23.41 -14.09 -14.64
CA LYS A 83 24.52 -13.46 -15.36
C LYS A 83 25.36 -12.60 -14.41
N GLU A 84 26.62 -12.37 -14.76
CA GLU A 84 27.49 -11.44 -14.03
C GLU A 84 26.83 -10.04 -13.97
N GLY A 85 26.56 -9.55 -12.76
CA GLY A 85 25.85 -8.28 -12.54
C GLY A 85 24.35 -8.29 -12.87
N GLY A 86 23.79 -9.41 -13.34
CA GLY A 86 22.41 -9.50 -13.83
C GLY A 86 21.37 -9.14 -12.77
N ARG A 87 21.53 -9.66 -11.54
CA ARG A 87 20.66 -9.32 -10.41
C ARG A 87 20.61 -7.81 -10.13
N ASP A 88 21.76 -7.15 -10.09
CA ASP A 88 21.83 -5.72 -9.75
C ASP A 88 21.27 -4.85 -10.89
N ALA A 89 21.43 -5.29 -12.15
CA ALA A 89 20.78 -4.68 -13.30
C ALA A 89 19.25 -4.79 -13.20
N LEU A 90 18.72 -5.96 -12.82
CA LEU A 90 17.29 -6.16 -12.59
C LEU A 90 16.75 -5.30 -11.44
N ILE A 91 17.51 -5.15 -10.34
CA ILE A 91 17.14 -4.25 -9.24
C ILE A 91 17.09 -2.80 -9.71
N THR A 92 18.09 -2.37 -10.48
CA THR A 92 18.15 -1.01 -11.02
C THR A 92 16.95 -0.73 -11.93
N GLN A 93 16.64 -1.66 -12.84
CA GLN A 93 15.47 -1.57 -13.70
C GLN A 93 14.17 -1.54 -12.87
N ALA A 94 14.01 -2.45 -11.91
CA ALA A 94 12.82 -2.52 -11.08
C ALA A 94 12.62 -1.25 -10.24
N LYS A 95 13.69 -0.60 -9.75
CA LYS A 95 13.58 0.70 -9.07
C LYS A 95 13.11 1.81 -10.02
N ALA A 96 13.58 1.80 -11.27
CA ALA A 96 13.15 2.78 -12.27
C ALA A 96 11.68 2.62 -12.67
N GLU A 97 11.22 1.38 -12.86
CA GLU A 97 9.80 1.06 -13.12
C GLU A 97 8.94 1.44 -11.89
N TRP A 98 9.36 1.01 -10.70
CA TRP A 98 8.65 1.26 -9.44
C TRP A 98 8.41 2.73 -9.14
N ALA A 99 9.32 3.63 -9.55
CA ALA A 99 9.16 5.06 -9.34
C ALA A 99 7.84 5.60 -9.92
N ASN A 100 7.37 5.03 -11.04
CA ASN A 100 6.11 5.41 -11.68
C ASN A 100 4.96 4.49 -11.24
N ASP A 101 5.19 3.18 -11.16
CA ASP A 101 4.14 2.19 -10.87
C ASP A 101 3.61 2.31 -9.43
N SER A 102 4.41 2.88 -8.52
CA SER A 102 4.01 3.13 -7.12
C SER A 102 3.36 4.48 -6.88
N GLU A 103 3.11 5.28 -7.93
CA GLU A 103 2.43 6.56 -7.77
C GLU A 103 0.97 6.37 -7.31
N PRO A 104 0.42 7.27 -6.46
CA PRO A 104 -0.88 7.07 -5.82
C PRO A 104 -2.03 6.74 -6.78
N ALA A 105 -2.04 7.34 -7.98
CA ALA A 105 -3.08 7.11 -8.98
C ALA A 105 -2.98 5.71 -9.61
N ALA A 106 -1.77 5.24 -9.93
CA ALA A 106 -1.53 3.90 -10.45
C ALA A 106 -1.89 2.83 -9.40
N VAL A 107 -1.46 3.05 -8.17
CA VAL A 107 -1.77 2.20 -7.02
C VAL A 107 -3.27 2.13 -6.76
N ALA A 108 -3.99 3.26 -6.77
CA ALA A 108 -5.44 3.27 -6.54
C ALA A 108 -6.18 2.41 -7.58
N ALA A 109 -5.82 2.54 -8.86
CA ALA A 109 -6.41 1.74 -9.92
C ALA A 109 -6.11 0.23 -9.74
N GLN A 110 -4.86 -0.11 -9.42
CA GLN A 110 -4.44 -1.49 -9.19
C GLN A 110 -5.13 -2.12 -7.96
N CYS A 111 -5.22 -1.39 -6.85
CA CYS A 111 -5.85 -1.87 -5.63
C CYS A 111 -7.35 -2.10 -5.82
N LYS A 112 -8.03 -1.21 -6.54
CA LYS A 112 -9.44 -1.38 -6.90
C LYS A 112 -9.65 -2.61 -7.78
N ASP A 113 -8.80 -2.83 -8.78
CA ASP A 113 -8.87 -4.00 -9.66
C ASP A 113 -8.65 -5.31 -8.89
N MET A 114 -7.63 -5.35 -8.02
CA MET A 114 -7.32 -6.49 -7.17
C MET A 114 -8.48 -6.81 -6.22
N ALA A 115 -9.00 -5.79 -5.53
CA ALA A 115 -10.15 -5.94 -4.66
C ALA A 115 -11.40 -6.37 -5.43
N GLY A 116 -11.56 -6.00 -6.69
CA GLY A 116 -12.68 -6.43 -7.53
C GLY A 116 -12.64 -7.90 -7.95
N LYS A 117 -11.44 -8.47 -8.14
CA LYS A 117 -11.24 -9.83 -8.67
C LYS A 117 -11.08 -10.91 -7.62
N MET A 118 -10.77 -10.53 -6.38
CA MET A 118 -10.54 -11.49 -5.29
C MET A 118 -11.87 -11.98 -4.68
N PRO A 119 -12.04 -13.27 -4.37
CA PRO A 119 -13.16 -13.76 -3.56
C PRO A 119 -13.20 -13.12 -2.17
N ALA A 120 -14.39 -13.00 -1.56
CA ALA A 120 -14.55 -12.30 -0.28
C ALA A 120 -13.72 -12.94 0.85
N GLU A 121 -13.65 -14.27 0.87
CA GLU A 121 -12.89 -15.04 1.85
C GLU A 121 -11.39 -14.76 1.74
N GLN A 122 -10.87 -14.69 0.50
CA GLN A 122 -9.46 -14.36 0.24
C GLN A 122 -9.15 -12.91 0.60
N LYS A 123 -10.07 -11.96 0.34
CA LYS A 123 -9.87 -10.56 0.73
C LYS A 123 -9.67 -10.42 2.22
N ALA A 124 -10.47 -11.09 3.03
CA ALA A 124 -10.38 -11.01 4.49
C ALA A 124 -9.04 -11.55 5.01
N GLU A 125 -8.61 -12.73 4.52
CA GLU A 125 -7.32 -13.34 4.88
C GLU A 125 -6.15 -12.41 4.49
N VAL A 126 -6.09 -12.01 3.22
CA VAL A 126 -4.99 -11.19 2.70
C VAL A 126 -4.94 -9.82 3.38
N SER A 127 -6.10 -9.17 3.58
CA SER A 127 -6.16 -7.87 4.27
C SER A 127 -5.65 -7.96 5.70
N ALA A 128 -5.97 -9.04 6.42
CA ALA A 128 -5.51 -9.25 7.78
C ALA A 128 -3.99 -9.46 7.85
N GLU A 129 -3.42 -10.25 6.94
CA GLU A 129 -1.98 -10.50 6.90
C GLU A 129 -1.19 -9.22 6.56
N PHE A 130 -1.61 -8.46 5.54
CA PHE A 130 -0.98 -7.18 5.23
C PHE A 130 -1.11 -6.16 6.37
N SER A 131 -2.28 -6.07 7.01
CA SER A 131 -2.49 -5.18 8.16
C SER A 131 -1.54 -5.49 9.32
N LYS A 132 -1.26 -6.78 9.57
CA LYS A 132 -0.29 -7.20 10.57
C LYS A 132 1.12 -6.72 10.22
N CYS A 133 1.54 -6.84 8.96
CA CYS A 133 2.86 -6.39 8.53
C CYS A 133 3.01 -4.85 8.53
N LEU A 134 1.92 -4.12 8.31
CA LEU A 134 1.91 -2.65 8.36
C LEU A 134 2.18 -2.09 9.76
N ALA A 135 1.99 -2.88 10.82
CA ALA A 135 2.31 -2.48 12.18
C ALA A 135 3.82 -2.37 12.44
N SER A 136 4.67 -2.91 11.57
CA SER A 136 6.12 -2.78 11.69
C SER A 136 6.59 -1.38 11.30
N SER A 137 7.28 -0.70 12.22
CA SER A 137 7.92 0.60 11.97
C SER A 137 9.28 0.49 11.28
N ASP A 138 9.94 -0.68 11.35
CA ASP A 138 11.19 -0.96 10.65
C ASP A 138 10.93 -1.50 9.23
N CYS A 139 11.71 -1.04 8.25
CA CYS A 139 11.53 -1.42 6.85
C CYS A 139 11.94 -2.86 6.57
N LYS A 140 13.03 -3.33 7.16
CA LYS A 140 13.49 -4.70 6.98
C LYS A 140 12.50 -5.70 7.57
N ALA A 141 12.04 -5.48 8.80
CA ALA A 141 11.03 -6.31 9.45
C ALA A 141 9.68 -6.26 8.71
N HIS A 142 9.31 -5.11 8.15
CA HIS A 142 8.13 -5.00 7.29
C HIS A 142 8.26 -5.87 6.02
N VAL A 143 9.40 -5.78 5.33
CA VAL A 143 9.68 -6.55 4.11
C VAL A 143 9.71 -8.05 4.40
N GLU A 144 10.40 -8.47 5.45
CA GLU A 144 10.43 -9.88 5.89
C GLU A 144 9.03 -10.43 6.18
N CYS A 145 8.14 -9.61 6.75
CA CYS A 145 6.75 -9.97 7.00
C CYS A 145 5.93 -10.07 5.71
N VAL A 146 6.09 -9.14 4.76
CA VAL A 146 5.21 -9.01 3.59
C VAL A 146 5.60 -9.89 2.41
N MET A 147 6.88 -10.28 2.31
CA MET A 147 7.38 -11.04 1.18
C MET A 147 6.78 -12.45 1.03
N PRO A 148 6.51 -13.22 2.10
CA PRO A 148 5.77 -14.48 1.98
C PRO A 148 4.39 -14.32 1.34
N ILE A 149 3.64 -13.28 1.73
CA ILE A 149 2.33 -12.95 1.16
C ILE A 149 2.48 -12.59 -0.31
N THR A 150 3.47 -11.75 -0.63
CA THR A 150 3.77 -11.31 -2.00
C THR A 150 4.14 -12.49 -2.91
N LYS A 151 4.99 -13.41 -2.44
CA LYS A 151 5.36 -14.63 -3.19
C LYS A 151 4.15 -15.53 -3.46
N LYS A 152 3.26 -15.71 -2.48
CA LYS A 152 1.99 -16.44 -2.65
C LYS A 152 1.16 -15.78 -3.76
N MET A 153 0.96 -14.46 -3.71
CA MET A 153 0.20 -13.73 -4.74
C MET A 153 0.84 -13.78 -6.13
N LEU A 154 2.17 -13.68 -6.23
CA LEU A 154 2.88 -13.80 -7.51
C LEU A 154 2.68 -15.17 -8.14
N SER A 155 2.69 -16.22 -7.32
CA SER A 155 2.55 -17.61 -7.78
C SER A 155 1.13 -17.94 -8.24
N MET A 156 0.11 -17.21 -7.76
CA MET A 156 -1.29 -17.37 -8.18
C MET A 156 -1.59 -16.82 -9.58
N LYS A 157 -0.66 -16.07 -10.19
CA LYS A 157 -0.80 -15.52 -11.55
C LYS A 157 -0.29 -16.47 -12.65
N LYS A 158 0.19 -17.66 -12.29
CA LYS A 158 0.53 -18.74 -13.23
C LYS A 158 -0.73 -19.44 -13.71
#